data_AF-A0A838MUW7-F1
#
_entry.id   AF-A0A838MUW7-F1
#
_cell.length_a   1.000
_cell.length_b   1.000
_cell.length_c   1.000
_cell.angle_alpha   90.00
_cell.angle_beta   90.00
_cell.angle_gamma   90.00
#
_symmetry.space_group_name_H-M   'P 1'
#
loop_
_entity.id
_entity.type
_entity.pdbx_description
1 polymer ?
#
loop_
_entity_poly.entity_id
_entity_poly.type
_entity_poly.pdbx_seq_one_letter_code
_entity_poly.pdbx_strand_id
1 'polypeptide(L)'
;MATTAAIAAAAAAAAARRREEEEMTEYGEPELRDGWEFKILRANSDAFKKPDVLRQVCEEEAQAGWVLLEKFDDSRLRFKRPISERQRDNSLAIDPYRTHYGMSQGAFVAVILGVISGALLLVVLLVMFIVRG
;
A
#
# COMPACT_ATOMS: atom_id res chain seq x y z
N MET A 1 -7.01 -11.02 -27.27
CA MET A 1 -5.59 -11.44 -27.25
C MET A 1 -4.65 -10.35 -26.72
N ALA A 2 -4.85 -9.06 -27.02
CA ALA A 2 -4.02 -7.97 -26.45
C ALA A 2 -4.14 -7.79 -24.92
N THR A 3 -5.34 -8.00 -24.36
CA THR A 3 -5.62 -7.87 -22.92
C THR A 3 -4.93 -8.95 -22.07
N THR A 4 -4.87 -10.19 -22.56
CA THR A 4 -4.20 -11.30 -21.85
C THR A 4 -2.68 -11.13 -21.83
N ALA A 5 -2.08 -10.61 -22.90
CA ALA A 5 -0.65 -10.30 -22.96
C ALA A 5 -0.26 -9.17 -21.99
N ALA A 6 -1.10 -8.12 -21.88
CA ALA A 6 -0.89 -7.03 -20.93
C ALA A 6 -0.98 -7.49 -19.46
N ILE A 7 -1.94 -8.37 -19.14
CA ILE A 7 -2.08 -8.95 -17.79
C ILE A 7 -0.88 -9.83 -17.45
N ALA A 8 -0.40 -10.64 -18.39
CA ALA A 8 0.77 -11.49 -18.20
C ALA A 8 2.05 -10.67 -17.99
N ALA A 9 2.23 -9.58 -18.74
CA ALA A 9 3.35 -8.66 -18.58
C ALA A 9 3.32 -7.94 -17.21
N ALA A 10 2.15 -7.49 -16.77
CA ALA A 10 1.98 -6.88 -15.45
C ALA A 10 2.26 -7.87 -14.30
N ALA A 11 1.83 -9.13 -14.44
CA ALA A 11 2.11 -10.19 -13.49
C ALA A 11 3.60 -10.53 -13.44
N ALA A 12 4.28 -10.59 -14.59
CA ALA A 12 5.72 -10.82 -14.67
C ALA A 12 6.52 -9.67 -14.05
N ALA A 13 6.13 -8.41 -14.28
CA ALA A 13 6.75 -7.25 -13.65
C ALA A 13 6.52 -7.23 -12.12
N ALA A 14 5.32 -7.61 -11.66
CA ALA A 14 5.03 -7.74 -10.23
C ALA A 14 5.78 -8.91 -9.57
N ALA A 15 6.09 -9.97 -10.32
CA ALA A 15 6.92 -11.08 -9.85
C ALA A 15 8.41 -10.69 -9.83
N ALA A 16 8.89 -9.95 -10.84
CA ALA A 16 10.25 -9.43 -10.88
C ALA A 16 10.52 -8.47 -9.70
N ARG A 17 9.61 -7.52 -9.44
CA ARG A 17 9.72 -6.63 -8.26
C ARG A 17 9.72 -7.39 -6.94
N ARG A 18 8.95 -8.49 -6.83
CA ARG A 18 8.98 -9.35 -5.64
C ARG A 18 10.33 -10.04 -5.46
N ARG A 19 10.96 -10.49 -6.54
CA ARG A 19 12.30 -11.09 -6.50
C ARG A 19 13.39 -10.08 -6.14
N GLU A 20 13.34 -8.89 -6.71
CA GLU A 20 14.24 -7.78 -6.34
C GLU A 20 14.07 -7.43 -4.85
N GLU A 21 12.84 -7.45 -4.34
CA GLU A 21 12.55 -7.24 -2.92
C GLU A 21 13.10 -8.35 -2.03
N GLU A 22 12.97 -9.61 -2.45
CA GLU A 22 13.55 -10.77 -1.76
C GLU A 22 15.08 -10.65 -1.69
N GLU A 23 15.73 -10.24 -2.77
CA GLU A 23 17.19 -10.02 -2.87
C GLU A 23 17.67 -8.84 -2.02
N MET A 24 16.89 -7.75 -1.93
CA MET A 24 17.16 -6.62 -1.02
C MET A 24 16.84 -6.90 0.46
N THR A 25 16.24 -8.06 0.77
CA THR A 25 15.90 -8.48 2.14
C THR A 25 16.83 -9.54 2.71
N GLU A 26 18.01 -9.74 2.11
CA GLU A 26 19.02 -10.62 2.69
C GLU A 26 19.65 -9.95 3.93
N TYR A 27 18.96 -10.08 5.07
CA TYR A 27 19.52 -9.75 6.37
C TYR A 27 20.47 -10.86 6.78
N GLY A 28 21.64 -10.49 7.34
CA GLY A 28 22.45 -11.45 8.06
C GLY A 28 21.68 -11.97 9.28
N GLU A 29 21.84 -13.27 9.60
CA GLU A 29 21.33 -13.91 10.82
C GLU A 29 21.50 -13.11 12.14
N PRO A 30 22.47 -12.19 12.34
CA PRO A 30 22.59 -11.44 13.59
C PRO A 30 21.41 -10.50 13.89
N GLU A 31 20.87 -9.78 12.91
CA GLU A 31 19.81 -8.78 13.15
C GLU A 31 18.45 -9.42 13.49
N LEU A 32 18.24 -10.66 13.05
CA LEU A 32 17.09 -11.49 13.42
C LEU A 32 17.19 -12.05 14.86
N ARG A 33 18.40 -12.09 15.45
CA ARG A 33 18.63 -12.59 16.83
C ARG A 33 18.41 -11.51 17.89
N ASP A 34 18.46 -10.23 17.54
CA ASP A 34 18.52 -9.11 18.49
C ASP A 34 17.15 -8.58 18.99
N GLY A 35 16.07 -9.34 18.82
CA GLY A 35 14.76 -8.96 19.37
C GLY A 35 14.08 -7.82 18.61
N TRP A 36 14.37 -7.69 17.31
CA TRP A 36 13.75 -6.73 16.41
C TRP A 36 12.86 -7.42 15.37
N GLU A 37 11.83 -6.70 14.95
CA GLU A 37 10.95 -7.05 13.84
C GLU A 37 11.02 -5.99 12.77
N PHE A 38 10.74 -6.40 11.54
CA PHE A 38 10.75 -5.54 10.37
C PHE A 38 9.46 -5.71 9.59
N LYS A 39 9.02 -4.62 8.96
CA LYS A 39 7.94 -4.68 7.97
C LYS A 39 8.19 -3.72 6.82
N ILE A 40 7.55 -4.01 5.70
CA ILE A 40 7.48 -3.12 4.54
C ILE A 40 6.04 -2.64 4.40
N LEU A 41 5.86 -1.33 4.52
CA LEU A 41 4.59 -0.65 4.29
C LEU A 41 4.55 -0.16 2.84
N ARG A 42 3.49 -0.52 2.13
CA ARG A 42 3.31 -0.25 0.70
C ARG A 42 2.15 0.72 0.45
N ALA A 43 2.26 1.56 -0.57
CA ALA A 43 1.16 2.34 -1.10
C ALA A 43 0.91 1.95 -2.57
N ASN A 44 -0.34 2.06 -3.03
CA ASN A 44 -0.70 1.79 -4.44
C ASN A 44 -0.23 2.89 -5.41
N SER A 45 0.20 4.03 -4.87
CA SER A 45 0.71 5.18 -5.61
C SER A 45 1.99 5.70 -4.93
N ASP A 46 2.62 6.71 -5.54
CA ASP A 46 3.77 7.45 -4.98
C ASP A 46 3.37 8.35 -3.79
N ALA A 47 2.62 7.81 -2.84
CA ALA A 47 2.04 8.53 -1.71
C ALA A 47 3.13 9.14 -0.82
N PHE A 48 4.24 8.44 -0.64
CA PHE A 48 5.36 8.85 0.22
C PHE A 48 6.29 9.88 -0.43
N LYS A 49 6.01 10.29 -1.68
CA LYS A 49 6.65 11.45 -2.31
C LYS A 49 6.28 12.76 -1.61
N LYS A 50 5.07 12.83 -1.04
CA LYS A 50 4.57 14.00 -0.32
C LYS A 50 5.12 13.98 1.12
N PRO A 51 5.91 14.99 1.53
CA PRO A 51 6.51 15.01 2.87
C PRO A 51 5.48 14.93 4.00
N ASP A 52 4.31 15.57 3.83
CA ASP A 52 3.25 15.54 4.84
C ASP A 52 2.68 14.13 5.03
N VAL A 53 2.52 13.36 3.94
CA VAL A 53 2.05 11.97 3.99
C VAL A 53 3.10 11.08 4.62
N LEU A 54 4.38 11.28 4.28
CA LEU A 54 5.47 10.53 4.89
C LEU A 54 5.54 10.78 6.41
N ARG A 55 5.41 12.04 6.84
CA ARG A 55 5.38 12.40 8.26
C ARG A 55 4.18 11.73 8.96
N GLN A 56 2.99 11.88 8.39
CA GLN A 56 1.77 11.28 8.94
C GLN A 56 1.91 9.76 9.09
N VAL A 57 2.44 9.07 8.07
CA VAL A 57 2.60 7.62 8.16
C VAL A 57 3.61 7.23 9.24
N CYS A 58 4.69 7.99 9.39
CA CYS A 58 5.65 7.73 10.46
C CYS A 58 5.03 7.95 11.85
N GLU A 59 4.18 8.97 12.01
CA GLU A 59 3.46 9.23 13.25
C GLU A 59 2.45 8.12 13.59
N GLU A 60 1.70 7.65 12.60
CA GLU A 60 0.78 6.52 12.76
C GLU A 60 1.53 5.25 13.16
N GLU A 61 2.59 4.91 12.43
CA GLU A 61 3.39 3.71 12.69
C GLU A 61 4.12 3.78 14.05
N ALA A 62 4.56 4.97 14.46
CA ALA A 62 5.18 5.20 15.76
C ALA A 62 4.25 4.90 16.94
N GLN A 63 2.92 5.00 16.78
CA GLN A 63 1.97 4.60 17.83
C GLN A 63 2.11 3.13 18.19
N ALA A 64 2.47 2.30 17.21
CA ALA A 64 2.72 0.88 17.37
C ALA A 64 4.20 0.54 17.66
N GLY A 65 5.05 1.55 17.92
CA GLY A 65 6.48 1.38 18.21
C GLY A 65 7.36 1.16 16.97
N TRP A 66 6.80 1.30 15.77
CA TRP A 66 7.57 1.20 14.53
C TRP A 66 8.37 2.47 14.29
N VAL A 67 9.65 2.29 13.97
CA VAL A 67 10.58 3.37 13.62
C VAL A 67 10.98 3.19 12.17
N LEU A 68 10.89 4.27 11.37
CA LEU A 68 11.31 4.23 9.98
C LEU A 68 12.80 3.89 9.91
N LEU A 69 13.11 2.83 9.18
CA LEU A 69 14.49 2.40 8.95
C LEU A 69 14.99 2.90 7.60
N GLU A 70 14.19 2.71 6.55
CA GLU A 70 14.60 3.01 5.19
C GLU A 70 13.39 3.37 4.32
N LYS A 71 13.59 4.31 3.39
CA LYS A 71 12.64 4.62 2.33
C LYS A 71 13.19 4.07 1.02
N PHE A 72 12.62 2.97 0.54
CA PHE A 72 13.06 2.33 -0.70
C PHE A 72 12.73 3.18 -1.94
N ASP A 73 11.51 3.71 -1.98
CA ASP A 73 11.01 4.58 -3.05
C ASP A 73 9.84 5.43 -2.56
N ASP A 74 9.05 6.04 -3.46
CA ASP A 74 7.88 6.86 -3.10
C ASP A 74 6.62 6.05 -2.74
N SER A 75 6.69 4.72 -2.79
CA SER A 75 5.59 3.78 -2.55
C SER A 75 5.90 2.69 -1.50
N ARG A 76 7.15 2.56 -1.04
CA ARG A 76 7.59 1.53 -0.08
C ARG A 76 8.48 2.12 1.02
N LEU A 77 8.13 1.80 2.27
CA LEU A 77 8.88 2.17 3.47
C LEU A 77 9.17 0.93 4.30
N ARG A 78 10.40 0.81 4.81
CA ARG A 78 10.83 -0.24 5.73
C ARG A 78 10.85 0.33 7.15
N PHE A 79 10.21 -0.37 8.07
CA PHE A 79 10.19 -0.03 9.49
C PHE A 79 10.84 -1.14 10.31
N LYS A 80 11.36 -0.76 11.48
CA LYS A 80 11.81 -1.70 12.52
C LYS A 80 11.13 -1.42 13.86
N ARG A 81 10.94 -2.45 14.67
CA ARG A 81 10.31 -2.37 16.00
C ARG A 81 10.90 -3.41 16.96
N PRO A 82 11.09 -3.10 18.26
CA PRO A 82 11.44 -4.12 19.25
C PRO A 82 10.28 -5.11 19.49
N ILE A 83 10.57 -6.41 19.65
CA ILE A 83 9.56 -7.44 19.95
C ILE A 83 8.81 -7.15 21.26
N SER A 84 9.45 -6.46 22.22
CA SER A 84 8.83 -6.06 23.48
C SER A 84 7.55 -5.22 23.29
N GLU A 85 7.44 -4.50 22.16
CA GLU A 85 6.28 -3.68 21.83
C GLU A 85 5.03 -4.49 21.53
N ARG A 86 5.15 -5.78 21.19
CA ARG A 86 4.01 -6.68 20.94
C ARG A 86 3.01 -6.71 22.10
N GLN A 87 3.50 -6.53 23.33
CA GLN A 87 2.66 -6.56 24.52
C GLN A 87 1.58 -5.46 24.51
N ARG A 88 1.82 -4.37 23.78
CA ARG A 88 0.89 -3.24 23.66
C ARG A 88 -0.04 -3.36 22.46
N ASP A 89 0.16 -4.32 21.56
CA ASP A 89 -0.57 -4.41 20.29
C ASP A 89 -2.09 -4.46 20.47
N ASN A 90 -2.57 -5.20 21.47
CA ASN A 90 -4.01 -5.34 21.76
C ASN A 90 -4.67 -4.03 22.24
N SER A 91 -3.90 -3.01 22.60
CA SER A 91 -4.40 -1.72 23.08
C SER A 91 -4.44 -0.63 22.00
N LEU A 92 -3.95 -0.94 20.80
CA LEU A 92 -3.83 0.03 19.71
C LEU A 92 -5.11 0.11 18.88
N ALA A 93 -5.42 1.31 18.41
CA ALA A 93 -6.56 1.55 17.51
C ALA A 93 -6.27 1.13 16.06
N ILE A 94 -4.98 1.02 15.70
CA ILE A 94 -4.51 0.61 14.37
C ILE A 94 -3.93 -0.80 14.43
N ASP A 95 -4.07 -1.55 13.34
CA ASP A 95 -3.39 -2.84 13.17
C ASP A 95 -1.87 -2.61 13.03
N PRO A 96 -1.05 -3.06 14.00
CA PRO A 96 0.41 -2.88 13.98
C PRO A 96 1.09 -3.58 12.81
N TYR A 97 0.46 -4.63 12.27
CA TYR A 97 1.01 -5.47 11.21
C TYR A 97 0.46 -5.14 9.83
N ARG A 98 -0.27 -4.02 9.68
CA ARG A 98 -0.71 -3.54 8.37
C ARG A 98 0.49 -3.34 7.44
N THR A 99 0.35 -3.84 6.21
CA THR A 99 1.37 -3.81 5.15
C THR A 99 1.01 -2.87 4.01
N HIS A 100 -0.20 -2.29 4.03
CA HIS A 100 -0.67 -1.33 3.04
C HIS A 100 -1.16 -0.03 3.68
N TYR A 101 -0.71 1.09 3.14
CA TYR A 101 -1.16 2.44 3.47
C TYR A 101 -2.14 2.96 2.42
N GLY A 102 -3.23 3.58 2.90
CA GLY A 102 -4.33 4.03 2.06
C GLY A 102 -5.31 2.92 1.67
N MET A 103 -6.05 3.11 0.58
CA MET A 103 -7.04 2.12 0.14
C MET A 103 -6.36 0.86 -0.39
N SER A 104 -6.94 -0.31 -0.10
CA SER A 104 -6.51 -1.56 -0.75
C SER A 104 -6.67 -1.46 -2.27
N GLN A 105 -5.89 -2.24 -3.02
CA GLN A 105 -5.95 -2.22 -4.49
C GLN A 105 -7.37 -2.53 -4.99
N GLY A 106 -8.07 -3.48 -4.37
CA GLY A 106 -9.46 -3.81 -4.71
C GLY A 106 -10.43 -2.65 -4.43
N ALA A 107 -10.30 -1.99 -3.27
CA ALA A 107 -11.13 -0.82 -2.93
C ALA A 107 -10.88 0.34 -3.89
N PHE A 108 -9.62 0.61 -4.24
CA PHE A 108 -9.26 1.63 -5.21
C PHE A 108 -9.87 1.35 -6.60
N VAL A 109 -9.77 0.12 -7.09
CA VAL A 109 -10.39 -0.30 -8.36
C VAL A 109 -11.92 -0.16 -8.31
N ALA A 110 -12.55 -0.59 -7.23
CA ALA A 110 -14.00 -0.49 -7.07
C ALA A 110 -14.50 0.96 -7.09
N VAL A 111 -13.80 1.87 -6.41
CA VAL A 111 -14.11 3.31 -6.43
C VAL A 111 -14.02 3.88 -7.85
N ILE A 112 -12.94 3.57 -8.59
CA ILE A 112 -12.77 4.03 -9.97
C ILE A 112 -13.91 3.52 -10.86
N LEU A 113 -14.21 2.22 -10.79
CA LEU A 113 -15.30 1.63 -11.58
C LEU A 113 -16.66 2.26 -11.23
N GLY A 114 -16.90 2.52 -9.95
CA GLY A 114 -18.11 3.21 -9.48
C GLY A 114 -18.24 4.62 -10.05
N VAL A 115 -17.17 5.42 -10.01
CA VAL A 115 -17.16 6.79 -10.57
C VAL A 115 -17.40 6.78 -12.08
N ILE A 116 -16.71 5.91 -12.82
CA ILE A 116 -16.88 5.78 -14.28
C ILE A 116 -18.32 5.37 -14.63
N SER A 117 -18.84 4.33 -13.96
CA SER A 117 -20.18 3.82 -14.20
C SER A 117 -21.25 4.86 -13.86
N GLY A 118 -21.07 5.56 -12.73
CA GLY A 118 -21.95 6.64 -12.31
C GLY A 118 -21.96 7.81 -13.29
N ALA A 119 -20.79 8.25 -13.77
CA ALA A 119 -20.69 9.31 -14.77
C ALA A 119 -21.37 8.92 -16.10
N LEU A 120 -21.15 7.69 -16.58
CA LEU A 120 -21.81 7.14 -17.77
C LEU A 120 -23.33 7.13 -17.62
N LEU A 121 -23.83 6.64 -16.47
CA LEU A 121 -25.26 6.62 -16.19
C LEU A 121 -25.86 8.02 -16.16
N LEU A 122 -25.16 8.97 -15.54
CA LEU A 122 -25.58 10.37 -15.47
C LEU A 122 -25.67 11.00 -16.87
N VAL A 123 -24.69 10.76 -17.74
CA VAL A 123 -24.72 11.21 -19.14
C VAL A 123 -25.90 10.60 -19.90
N VAL A 124 -26.14 9.29 -19.76
CA VAL A 124 -27.27 8.61 -20.42
C VAL A 124 -28.62 9.19 -19.97
N LEU A 125 -28.79 9.43 -18.66
CA LEU A 125 -30.01 10.05 -18.12
C LEU A 125 -30.20 11.48 -18.64
N LEU A 126 -29.12 12.26 -18.75
CA LEU A 126 -29.16 13.63 -19.24
C LEU A 126 -29.56 13.66 -20.73
N VAL A 127 -29.00 12.76 -21.54
CA VAL A 127 -29.38 12.59 -22.95
C VAL A 127 -30.85 12.16 -23.07
N MET A 128 -31.30 11.19 -22.27
CA MET A 128 -32.70 10.77 -22.25
C MET A 128 -33.64 11.93 -21.88
N PHE A 129 -33.27 12.75 -20.90
CA PHE A 129 -34.06 13.90 -20.49
C PHE A 129 -34.17 14.94 -21.62
N ILE A 130 -33.07 15.25 -22.31
CA ILE A 130 -33.07 16.21 -23.44
C ILE A 130 -33.87 15.68 -24.63
N VAL A 131 -33.82 14.38 -24.93
CA VAL A 131 -34.53 13.81 -26.09
C VAL A 131 -36.03 13.66 -25.84
N ARG A 132 -36.44 13.53 -24.56
CA ARG A 132 -37.81 13.20 -24.16
C ARG A 132 -38.60 14.39 -23.59
N GLY A 133 -37.93 15.52 -23.35
CA GLY A 133 -38.54 16.81 -23.01
C GLY A 133 -38.63 17.71 -24.23
#